data_AF-X1KJI9-F1
#
_entry.id   AF-X1KJI9-F1
#
_cell.length_a   1.000
_cell.length_b   1.000
_cell.length_c   1.000
_cell.angle_alpha   90.00
_cell.angle_beta   90.00
_cell.angle_gamma   90.00
#
_symmetry.space_group_name_H-M   'P 1'
#
loop_
_entity.id
_entity.type
_entity.pdbx_description
1 polymer ?
#
loop_
_entity_poly.entity_id
_entity_poly.type
_entity_poly.pdbx_seq_one_letter_code
_entity_poly.pdbx_strand_id
1 'polypeptide(L)'
;ARVTKLERAAGRRKKAQRKLRAKQRLYEEILSAEPNAILLVDAKTMRVEEANDAAFNLYGYGREEFLKLEVADISAEPKKTTRAVRDTLKAGGDTITRRYHRKKNGAIFPAEVTAHAFALGKRRKICAVVRDVTEHRWAHEELIRIHAAVAGASDAVLIIDLNERAIYTNAAFHDMFGCTTETMNEAGVESIFTDAEAASQVLRNALAGKNWAGEVGMATVEGKHLTALVRSTPVLNDEERIIDVLLIFSD
;
A
#
# COMPACT_ATOMS: atom_id res chain seq x y z
N ALA A 1 61.82 26.22 13.16
CA ALA A 1 60.47 26.69 13.60
C ALA A 1 59.48 26.92 12.44
N ARG A 2 59.86 27.60 11.34
CA ARG A 2 58.94 27.94 10.22
C ARG A 2 58.51 26.71 9.39
N VAL A 3 59.42 25.78 9.12
CA VAL A 3 59.16 24.52 8.38
C VAL A 3 58.18 23.61 9.15
N THR A 4 58.38 23.43 10.45
CA THR A 4 57.53 22.63 11.33
C THR A 4 56.09 23.18 11.48
N LYS A 5 55.91 24.50 11.35
CA LYS A 5 54.60 25.16 11.37
C LYS A 5 53.83 24.94 10.06
N LEU A 6 54.53 24.94 8.92
CA LEU A 6 53.98 24.68 7.59
C LEU A 6 53.60 23.20 7.40
N GLU A 7 54.42 22.26 7.89
CA GLU A 7 54.10 20.82 7.85
C GLU A 7 52.88 20.47 8.70
N ARG A 8 52.76 21.06 9.90
CA ARG A 8 51.56 20.92 10.75
C ARG A 8 50.31 21.53 10.09
N ALA A 9 50.44 22.66 9.40
CA ALA A 9 49.33 23.27 8.65
C ALA A 9 48.90 22.41 7.45
N ALA A 10 49.86 21.84 6.71
CA ALA A 10 49.60 20.92 5.60
C ALA A 10 48.92 19.62 6.07
N GLY A 11 49.38 19.05 7.19
CA GLY A 11 48.75 17.88 7.83
C GLY A 11 47.31 18.14 8.28
N ARG A 12 47.03 19.32 8.88
CA ARG A 12 45.67 19.73 9.27
C ARG A 12 44.77 19.91 8.05
N ARG A 13 45.24 20.55 6.98
CA ARG A 13 44.51 20.73 5.72
C ARG A 13 44.16 19.38 5.08
N LYS A 14 45.12 18.46 4.99
CA LYS A 14 44.91 17.12 4.40
C LYS A 14 43.91 16.29 5.22
N LYS A 15 43.98 16.37 6.56
CA LYS A 15 43.02 15.71 7.46
C LYS A 15 41.60 16.29 7.33
N ALA A 16 41.47 17.62 7.23
CA ALA A 16 40.17 18.28 7.02
C ALA A 16 39.56 17.91 5.66
N GLN A 17 40.35 17.93 4.59
CA GLN A 17 39.91 17.54 3.25
C GLN A 17 39.48 16.07 3.18
N ARG A 18 40.19 15.17 3.87
CA ARG A 18 39.80 13.76 3.96
C ARG A 18 38.47 13.58 4.69
N LYS A 19 38.28 14.28 5.82
CA LYS A 19 37.00 14.24 6.57
C LYS A 19 35.83 14.76 5.73
N LEU A 20 36.04 15.84 4.98
CA LEU A 20 35.01 16.41 4.10
C LEU A 20 34.61 15.43 3.00
N ARG A 21 35.60 14.84 2.31
CA ARG A 21 35.35 13.84 1.27
C ARG A 21 34.64 12.59 1.80
N ALA A 22 35.01 12.14 3.00
CA ALA A 22 34.36 10.99 3.63
C ALA A 22 32.89 11.27 3.94
N LYS A 23 32.56 12.46 4.48
CA LYS A 23 31.17 12.86 4.70
C LYS A 23 30.38 12.98 3.40
N GLN A 24 30.98 13.56 2.36
CA GLN A 24 30.31 13.72 1.07
C GLN A 24 29.95 12.37 0.44
N ARG A 25 30.89 11.42 0.45
CA ARG A 25 30.62 10.04 -0.02
C ARG A 25 29.50 9.37 0.78
N LEU A 26 29.52 9.51 2.11
CA LEU A 26 28.45 8.95 2.95
C LEU A 26 27.08 9.52 2.58
N TYR A 27 26.97 10.83 2.34
CA TYR A 27 25.70 11.43 1.91
C TYR A 27 25.26 10.95 0.53
N GLU A 28 26.19 10.84 -0.42
CA GLU A 28 25.91 10.30 -1.76
C GLU A 28 25.41 8.85 -1.68
N GLU A 29 26.06 8.00 -0.87
CA GLU A 29 25.64 6.62 -0.66
C GLU A 29 24.25 6.52 -0.01
N ILE A 30 23.95 7.34 1.01
CA ILE A 30 22.63 7.36 1.66
C ILE A 30 21.54 7.78 0.67
N LEU A 31 21.76 8.85 -0.11
CA LEU A 31 20.78 9.35 -1.08
C LEU A 31 20.55 8.37 -2.22
N SER A 32 21.59 7.65 -2.63
CA SER A 32 21.52 6.63 -3.70
C SER A 32 20.85 5.34 -3.22
N ALA A 33 20.99 4.98 -1.95
CA ALA A 33 20.33 3.82 -1.35
C ALA A 33 18.85 4.06 -1.04
N GLU A 34 18.40 5.32 -0.93
CA GLU A 34 16.98 5.64 -0.69
C GLU A 34 16.13 5.32 -1.93
N PRO A 35 15.14 4.41 -1.83
CA PRO A 35 14.27 4.06 -2.95
C PRO A 35 13.26 5.16 -3.31
N ASN A 36 12.90 6.03 -2.37
CA ASN A 36 11.98 7.13 -2.64
C ASN A 36 12.70 8.33 -3.27
N ALA A 37 11.93 9.11 -4.04
CA ALA A 37 12.46 10.32 -4.65
C ALA A 37 12.69 11.40 -3.57
N ILE A 38 13.94 11.84 -3.41
CA ILE A 38 14.29 12.97 -2.54
C ILE A 38 14.53 14.20 -3.41
N LEU A 39 13.88 15.32 -3.04
CA LEU A 39 14.00 16.62 -3.68
C LEU A 39 14.45 17.67 -2.67
N LEU A 40 15.48 18.43 -3.01
CA LEU A 40 15.82 19.68 -2.32
C LEU A 40 15.29 20.86 -3.14
N VAL A 41 14.44 21.66 -2.53
CA VAL A 41 13.72 22.75 -3.20
C VAL A 41 14.06 24.08 -2.53
N ASP A 42 14.32 25.10 -3.35
CA ASP A 42 14.42 26.47 -2.85
C ASP A 42 13.04 27.02 -2.48
N ALA A 43 12.85 27.43 -1.22
CA ALA A 43 11.55 27.85 -0.72
C ALA A 43 11.04 29.18 -1.32
N LYS A 44 11.91 29.96 -1.97
CA LYS A 44 11.53 31.24 -2.58
C LYS A 44 11.15 31.04 -4.05
N THR A 45 11.98 30.32 -4.81
CA THR A 45 11.74 30.11 -6.25
C THR A 45 10.95 28.85 -6.56
N MET A 46 10.73 27.97 -5.58
CA MET A 46 10.04 26.69 -5.75
C MET A 46 10.75 25.71 -6.70
N ARG A 47 12.00 26.03 -7.07
CA ARG A 47 12.83 25.26 -8.01
C ARG A 47 13.54 24.11 -7.31
N VAL A 48 13.64 22.97 -7.99
CA VAL A 48 14.45 21.85 -7.55
C VAL A 48 15.93 22.21 -7.72
N GLU A 49 16.68 22.21 -6.62
CA GLU A 49 18.13 22.46 -6.63
C GLU A 49 18.94 21.17 -6.64
N GLU A 50 18.48 20.14 -5.94
CA GLU A 50 19.09 18.81 -5.93
C GLU A 50 18.01 17.73 -5.87
N ALA A 51 18.33 16.54 -6.40
CA ALA A 51 17.51 15.36 -6.27
C ALA A 51 18.37 14.09 -6.35
N ASN A 52 17.89 12.99 -5.77
CA ASN A 52 18.54 11.68 -5.89
C ASN A 52 18.13 10.95 -7.20
N ASP A 53 18.79 9.83 -7.49
CA ASP A 53 18.56 9.07 -8.72
C ASP A 53 17.15 8.48 -8.79
N ALA A 54 16.57 8.11 -7.64
CA ALA A 54 15.18 7.67 -7.55
C ALA A 54 14.20 8.72 -8.08
N ALA A 55 14.46 10.02 -7.89
CA ALA A 55 13.63 11.08 -8.44
C ALA A 55 13.71 11.12 -9.97
N PHE A 56 14.90 11.05 -10.55
CA PHE A 56 15.06 11.07 -12.02
C PHE A 56 14.35 9.86 -12.65
N ASN A 57 14.50 8.68 -12.05
CA ASN A 57 13.86 7.45 -12.49
C ASN A 57 12.33 7.53 -12.36
N LEU A 58 11.82 8.03 -11.24
CA LEU A 58 10.37 8.12 -10.99
C LEU A 58 9.67 9.07 -11.96
N TYR A 59 10.23 10.26 -12.18
CA TYR A 59 9.59 11.28 -13.02
C TYR A 59 9.98 11.18 -14.50
N GLY A 60 11.04 10.46 -14.84
CA GLY A 60 11.48 10.26 -16.23
C GLY A 60 12.16 11.47 -16.86
N TYR A 61 12.73 12.37 -16.05
CA TYR A 61 13.52 13.52 -16.53
C TYR A 61 15.01 13.24 -16.35
N GLY A 62 15.83 13.75 -17.28
CA GLY A 62 17.27 13.81 -17.06
C GLY A 62 17.62 14.78 -15.94
N ARG A 63 18.76 14.57 -15.27
CA ARG A 63 19.21 15.40 -14.14
C ARG A 63 19.17 16.90 -14.45
N GLU A 64 19.81 17.33 -15.54
CA GLU A 64 19.88 18.75 -15.90
C GLU A 64 18.52 19.39 -16.21
N GLU A 65 17.59 18.61 -16.77
CA GLU A 65 16.23 19.06 -17.03
C GLU A 65 15.46 19.17 -15.72
N PHE A 66 15.56 18.16 -14.86
CA PHE A 66 14.81 18.08 -13.61
C PHE A 66 15.18 19.21 -12.64
N LEU A 67 16.46 19.57 -12.56
CA LEU A 67 16.94 20.70 -11.74
C LEU A 67 16.55 22.08 -12.31
N LYS A 68 15.90 22.13 -13.47
CA LYS A 68 15.30 23.37 -14.00
C LYS A 68 13.84 23.54 -13.61
N LEU A 69 13.18 22.48 -13.17
CA LEU A 69 11.76 22.45 -12.86
C LEU A 69 11.44 23.11 -11.52
N GLU A 70 10.25 23.69 -11.45
CA GLU A 70 9.57 24.02 -10.21
C GLU A 70 8.72 22.83 -9.74
N VAL A 71 8.45 22.74 -8.43
CA VAL A 71 7.59 21.66 -7.90
C VAL A 71 6.18 21.66 -8.49
N ALA A 72 5.73 22.79 -9.05
CA ALA A 72 4.47 22.91 -9.76
C ALA A 72 4.48 22.15 -11.11
N ASP A 73 5.63 22.04 -11.77
CA ASP A 73 5.75 21.40 -13.09
C ASP A 73 5.60 19.88 -13.01
N ILE A 74 6.01 19.30 -11.89
CA ILE A 74 5.90 17.85 -11.61
C ILE A 74 4.59 17.48 -10.90
N SER A 75 3.68 18.44 -10.74
CA SER A 75 2.38 18.25 -10.09
C SER A 75 1.25 18.14 -11.11
N ALA A 76 0.30 17.23 -10.88
CA ALA A 76 -0.97 17.23 -11.58
C ALA A 76 -1.99 18.19 -10.95
N GLU A 77 -1.68 18.74 -9.77
CA GLU A 77 -2.51 19.68 -9.02
C GLU A 77 -1.73 20.94 -8.57
N PRO A 78 -1.19 21.76 -9.50
CA PRO A 78 -0.17 22.77 -9.18
C PRO A 78 -0.55 23.76 -8.07
N LYS A 79 -1.79 24.27 -8.08
CA LYS A 79 -2.29 25.20 -7.05
C LYS A 79 -2.30 24.57 -5.65
N LYS A 80 -2.65 23.29 -5.54
CA LYS A 80 -2.66 22.56 -4.26
C LYS A 80 -1.24 22.28 -3.78
N THR A 81 -0.32 21.94 -4.69
CA THR A 81 1.11 21.73 -4.37
C THR A 81 1.74 23.01 -3.81
N THR A 82 1.56 24.14 -4.48
CA THR A 82 2.11 25.43 -4.01
C THR A 82 1.55 25.84 -2.64
N ARG A 83 0.25 25.58 -2.40
CA ARG A 83 -0.35 25.82 -1.09
C ARG A 83 0.25 24.92 -0.01
N ALA A 84 0.38 23.61 -0.29
CA ALA A 84 0.95 22.65 0.65
C ALA A 84 2.38 23.04 1.06
N VAL A 85 3.22 23.42 0.10
CA VAL A 85 4.57 23.90 0.37
C VAL A 85 4.56 25.13 1.29
N ARG A 86 3.66 26.09 1.04
CA ARG A 86 3.52 27.27 1.89
C ARG A 86 3.10 26.91 3.31
N ASP A 87 2.20 25.94 3.45
CA ASP A 87 1.74 25.46 4.76
C ASP A 87 2.88 24.77 5.52
N THR A 88 3.68 23.93 4.86
CA THR A 88 4.91 23.34 5.43
C THR A 88 5.90 24.41 5.89
N LEU A 89 6.10 25.48 5.11
CA LEU A 89 6.98 26.58 5.49
C LEU A 89 6.52 27.33 6.75
N LYS A 90 5.20 27.43 6.95
CA LYS A 90 4.58 28.06 8.13
C LYS A 90 4.60 27.16 9.36
N ALA A 91 4.32 25.87 9.19
CA ALA A 91 4.22 24.91 10.29
C ALA A 91 5.58 24.57 10.93
N GLY A 92 6.70 24.83 10.24
CA GLY A 92 8.04 24.62 10.78
C GLY A 92 8.57 23.20 10.64
N GLY A 93 7.79 22.27 10.07
CA GLY A 93 8.22 20.91 9.75
C GLY A 93 7.05 19.93 9.66
N ASP A 94 7.21 18.92 8.80
CA ASP A 94 6.48 17.64 8.78
C ASP A 94 5.02 17.76 8.32
N THR A 95 4.84 17.98 7.01
CA THR A 95 3.54 17.79 6.38
C THR A 95 3.56 16.53 5.52
N ILE A 96 2.68 15.58 5.85
CA ILE A 96 2.36 14.47 4.97
C ILE A 96 1.18 14.89 4.13
N THR A 97 1.33 14.84 2.81
CA THR A 97 0.24 15.16 1.89
C THR A 97 0.13 14.11 0.79
N ARG A 98 -1.11 13.69 0.52
CA ARG A 98 -1.42 12.85 -0.64
C ARG A 98 -1.83 13.74 -1.80
N ARG A 99 -1.18 13.60 -2.94
CA ARG A 99 -1.36 14.45 -4.12
C ARG A 99 -1.29 13.62 -5.40
N TYR A 100 -1.61 14.22 -6.52
CA TYR A 100 -1.32 13.66 -7.83
C TYR A 100 -0.13 14.38 -8.47
N HIS A 101 0.86 13.60 -8.88
CA HIS A 101 2.07 14.07 -9.55
C HIS A 101 2.04 13.66 -11.02
N ARG A 102 2.89 14.29 -11.83
CA ARG A 102 2.95 14.08 -13.28
C ARG A 102 4.38 13.78 -13.70
N LYS A 103 4.56 12.68 -14.44
CA LYS A 103 5.84 12.30 -15.06
C LYS A 103 6.07 13.08 -16.36
N LYS A 104 7.29 13.07 -16.90
CA LYS A 104 7.66 13.74 -18.17
C LYS A 104 6.79 13.31 -19.34
N ASN A 105 6.42 12.03 -19.41
CA ASN A 105 5.56 11.47 -20.44
C ASN A 105 4.07 11.82 -20.26
N GLY A 106 3.71 12.62 -19.25
CA GLY A 106 2.35 13.02 -18.95
C GLY A 106 1.58 12.07 -18.02
N ALA A 107 2.12 10.88 -17.71
CA ALA A 107 1.47 9.92 -16.82
C ALA A 107 1.26 10.55 -15.42
N ILE A 108 0.03 10.44 -14.92
CA ILE A 108 -0.35 10.93 -13.59
C ILE A 108 -0.29 9.76 -12.62
N PHE A 109 0.31 9.98 -11.45
CA PHE A 109 0.38 8.97 -10.41
C PHE A 109 0.06 9.58 -9.03
N PRO A 110 -0.59 8.81 -8.14
CA PRO A 110 -0.74 9.21 -6.76
C PRO A 110 0.61 9.20 -6.04
N ALA A 111 0.91 10.32 -5.37
CA ALA A 111 2.12 10.52 -4.61
C ALA A 111 1.79 10.81 -3.14
N GLU A 112 2.50 10.15 -2.24
CA GLU A 112 2.60 10.57 -0.85
C GLU A 112 3.87 11.40 -0.70
N VAL A 113 3.72 12.63 -0.20
CA VAL A 113 4.81 13.60 -0.09
C VAL A 113 4.98 13.98 1.37
N THR A 114 6.16 13.71 1.91
CA THR A 114 6.61 14.19 3.22
C THR A 114 7.57 15.34 3.00
N ALA A 115 7.30 16.50 3.59
CA ALA A 115 8.12 17.70 3.41
C ALA A 115 8.59 18.29 4.74
N HIS A 116 9.88 18.63 4.78
CA HIS A 116 10.55 19.24 5.92
C HIS A 116 11.20 20.56 5.49
N ALA A 117 10.83 21.66 6.13
CA ALA A 117 11.41 22.97 5.86
C ALA A 117 12.52 23.30 6.86
N PHE A 118 13.67 23.77 6.38
CA PHE A 118 14.80 24.15 7.23
C PHE A 118 15.55 25.37 6.68
N ALA A 119 16.42 25.96 7.50
CA ALA A 119 17.30 27.05 7.09
C ALA A 119 18.68 26.50 6.70
N LEU A 120 19.17 26.92 5.53
CA LEU A 120 20.53 26.64 5.06
C LEU A 120 21.21 27.98 4.75
N GLY A 121 22.03 28.45 5.70
CA GLY A 121 22.57 29.80 5.67
C GLY A 121 21.47 30.85 5.73
N LYS A 122 21.41 31.76 4.74
CA LYS A 122 20.38 32.81 4.64
C LYS A 122 19.14 32.39 3.84
N ARG A 123 19.08 31.14 3.33
CA ARG A 123 17.98 30.66 2.48
C ARG A 123 17.15 29.61 3.22
N ARG A 124 15.85 29.63 2.99
CA ARG A 124 14.94 28.56 3.41
C ARG A 124 14.91 27.49 2.32
N LYS A 125 15.00 26.23 2.75
CA LYS A 125 14.99 25.05 1.89
C LYS A 125 13.87 24.12 2.34
N ILE A 126 13.45 23.27 1.42
CA ILE A 126 12.49 22.20 1.68
C ILE A 126 13.12 20.91 1.17
N CYS A 127 13.24 19.93 2.05
CA CYS A 127 13.50 18.55 1.66
C CYS A 127 12.14 17.86 1.53
N ALA A 128 11.82 17.35 0.34
CA ALA A 128 10.62 16.58 0.09
C ALA A 128 11.00 15.14 -0.28
N VAL A 129 10.38 14.17 0.38
CA VAL A 129 10.42 12.76 0.01
C VAL A 129 9.10 12.45 -0.68
N VAL A 130 9.17 11.94 -1.91
CA VAL A 130 8.02 11.57 -2.73
C VAL A 130 8.01 10.08 -2.96
N ARG A 131 6.93 9.44 -2.50
CA ARG A 131 6.67 8.02 -2.69
C ARG A 131 5.53 7.84 -3.68
N ASP A 132 5.79 7.08 -4.75
CA ASP A 132 4.74 6.58 -5.64
C ASP A 132 3.94 5.51 -4.89
N VAL A 133 2.63 5.71 -4.77
CA VAL A 133 1.72 4.77 -4.08
C VAL A 133 0.72 4.14 -5.04
N THR A 134 1.02 4.15 -6.34
CA THR A 134 0.15 3.61 -7.39
C THR A 134 -0.19 2.15 -7.14
N GLU A 135 0.82 1.31 -6.92
CA GLU A 135 0.64 -0.13 -6.69
C GLU A 135 -0.24 -0.41 -5.46
N HIS A 136 0.02 0.28 -4.35
CA HIS A 136 -0.77 0.13 -3.14
C HIS A 136 -2.22 0.59 -3.33
N ARG A 137 -2.45 1.68 -4.08
CA ARG A 137 -3.80 2.14 -4.39
C ARG A 137 -4.55 1.19 -5.33
N TRP A 138 -3.89 0.69 -6.37
CA TRP A 138 -4.52 -0.27 -7.27
C TRP A 138 -4.86 -1.58 -6.56
N ALA A 139 -3.96 -2.09 -5.71
CA ALA A 139 -4.27 -3.27 -4.90
C ALA A 139 -5.48 -3.03 -3.98
N HIS A 140 -5.56 -1.86 -3.34
CA HIS A 140 -6.70 -1.52 -2.48
C HIS A 140 -8.01 -1.33 -3.26
N GLU A 141 -7.98 -0.63 -4.39
CA GLU A 141 -9.15 -0.47 -5.27
C GLU A 141 -9.62 -1.80 -5.85
N GLU A 142 -8.70 -2.71 -6.17
CA GLU A 142 -9.04 -4.04 -6.64
C GLU A 142 -9.66 -4.90 -5.55
N LEU A 143 -9.14 -4.84 -4.32
CA LEU A 143 -9.77 -5.47 -3.17
C LEU A 143 -11.19 -4.93 -2.94
N ILE A 144 -11.40 -3.61 -3.07
CA ILE A 144 -12.74 -3.01 -2.98
C ILE A 144 -13.65 -3.54 -4.09
N ARG A 145 -13.16 -3.63 -5.33
CA ARG A 145 -13.95 -4.15 -6.48
C ARG A 145 -14.36 -5.60 -6.26
N ILE A 146 -13.41 -6.46 -5.88
CA ILE A 146 -13.67 -7.88 -5.59
C ILE A 146 -14.65 -8.01 -4.42
N HIS A 147 -14.42 -7.26 -3.33
CA HIS A 147 -15.32 -7.28 -2.19
C HIS A 147 -16.75 -6.84 -2.55
N ALA A 148 -16.91 -5.79 -3.35
CA ALA A 148 -18.22 -5.34 -3.81
C ALA A 148 -18.91 -6.38 -4.71
N ALA A 149 -18.16 -7.09 -5.56
CA ALA A 149 -18.69 -8.16 -6.39
C ALA A 149 -19.20 -9.35 -5.56
N VAL A 150 -18.45 -9.76 -4.53
CA VAL A 150 -18.85 -10.86 -3.63
C VAL A 150 -20.02 -10.44 -2.73
N ALA A 151 -19.97 -9.23 -2.16
CA ALA A 151 -21.00 -8.71 -1.27
C ALA A 151 -22.34 -8.48 -1.98
N GLY A 152 -22.30 -8.10 -3.26
CA GLY A 152 -23.48 -7.90 -4.10
C GLY A 152 -23.94 -9.14 -4.87
N ALA A 153 -23.29 -10.29 -4.70
CA ALA A 153 -23.70 -11.53 -5.35
C ALA A 153 -25.08 -11.99 -4.84
N SER A 154 -25.92 -12.50 -5.74
CA SER A 154 -27.25 -13.03 -5.40
C SER A 154 -27.19 -14.39 -4.71
N ASP A 155 -26.15 -15.18 -4.99
CA ASP A 155 -25.89 -16.42 -4.27
C ASP A 155 -25.37 -16.13 -2.86
N ALA A 156 -25.74 -16.98 -1.90
CA ALA A 156 -25.24 -16.91 -0.55
C ALA A 156 -23.76 -17.34 -0.54
N VAL A 157 -22.89 -16.51 0.07
CA VAL A 157 -21.45 -16.74 0.14
C VAL A 157 -21.01 -16.84 1.59
N LEU A 158 -20.23 -17.88 1.89
CA LEU A 158 -19.52 -18.09 3.16
C LEU A 158 -18.03 -18.33 2.86
N ILE A 159 -17.14 -17.72 3.63
CA ILE A 159 -15.71 -18.06 3.64
C ILE A 159 -15.37 -18.52 5.05
N ILE A 160 -14.70 -19.67 5.14
CA ILE A 160 -14.22 -20.24 6.40
C ILE A 160 -12.70 -20.40 6.42
N ASP A 161 -12.10 -20.28 7.59
CA ASP A 161 -10.68 -20.60 7.80
C ASP A 161 -10.46 -22.12 7.89
N LEU A 162 -9.19 -22.54 8.01
CA LEU A 162 -8.82 -23.94 8.16
C LEU A 162 -9.27 -24.58 9.49
N ASN A 163 -9.77 -23.79 10.44
CA ASN A 163 -10.34 -24.24 11.71
C ASN A 163 -11.87 -24.19 11.70
N GLU A 164 -12.48 -24.12 10.52
CA GLU A 164 -13.92 -24.11 10.31
C GLU A 164 -14.63 -22.88 10.92
N ARG A 165 -13.90 -21.78 11.12
CA ARG A 165 -14.47 -20.49 11.55
C ARG A 165 -14.90 -19.67 10.35
N ALA A 166 -16.12 -19.16 10.39
CA ALA A 166 -16.61 -18.19 9.43
C ALA A 166 -15.79 -16.89 9.52
N ILE A 167 -15.13 -16.54 8.41
CA ILE A 167 -14.41 -15.26 8.22
C ILE A 167 -15.33 -14.23 7.58
N TYR A 168 -16.19 -14.66 6.67
CA TYR A 168 -17.03 -13.77 5.88
C TYR A 168 -18.34 -14.43 5.48
N THR A 169 -19.40 -13.63 5.47
CA THR A 169 -20.72 -13.95 4.93
C THR A 169 -21.25 -12.72 4.18
N ASN A 170 -21.90 -12.91 3.02
CA ASN A 170 -22.54 -11.81 2.30
C ASN A 170 -24.01 -11.60 2.73
N ALA A 171 -24.66 -10.56 2.18
CA ALA A 171 -26.05 -10.25 2.49
C ALA A 171 -27.00 -11.39 2.07
N ALA A 172 -26.80 -11.99 0.90
CA ALA A 172 -27.60 -13.12 0.45
C ALA A 172 -27.52 -14.33 1.40
N PHE A 173 -26.37 -14.56 2.03
CA PHE A 173 -26.21 -15.59 3.06
C PHE A 173 -27.04 -15.26 4.30
N HIS A 174 -27.04 -14.01 4.75
CA HIS A 174 -27.87 -13.57 5.87
C HIS A 174 -29.36 -13.72 5.55
N ASP A 175 -29.77 -13.35 4.33
CA ASP A 175 -31.15 -13.47 3.88
C ASP A 175 -31.59 -14.94 3.74
N MET A 176 -30.71 -15.82 3.26
CA MET A 176 -30.99 -17.24 3.06
C MET A 176 -31.06 -18.02 4.38
N PHE A 177 -30.11 -17.80 5.29
CA PHE A 177 -29.93 -18.63 6.49
C PHE A 177 -30.32 -17.94 7.81
N GLY A 178 -30.53 -16.62 7.80
CA GLY A 178 -30.93 -15.84 8.98
C GLY A 178 -29.81 -15.60 10.00
N CYS A 179 -28.55 -15.80 9.62
CA CYS A 179 -27.40 -15.67 10.51
C CYS A 179 -26.29 -14.81 9.92
N THR A 180 -25.55 -14.15 10.81
CA THR A 180 -24.33 -13.39 10.51
C THR A 180 -23.09 -14.25 10.76
N THR A 181 -21.92 -13.79 10.30
CA THR A 181 -20.62 -14.41 10.61
C THR A 181 -20.43 -14.66 12.12
N GLU A 182 -20.86 -13.74 12.98
CA GLU A 182 -20.72 -13.86 14.43
C GLU A 182 -21.59 -14.99 14.98
N THR A 183 -22.89 -14.98 14.67
CA THR A 183 -23.82 -16.04 15.10
C THR A 183 -23.46 -17.40 14.51
N MET A 184 -22.87 -17.42 13.29
CA MET A 184 -22.36 -18.64 12.66
C MET A 184 -21.19 -19.23 13.43
N ASN A 185 -20.28 -18.40 13.93
CA ASN A 185 -19.16 -18.85 14.74
C ASN A 185 -19.59 -19.33 16.14
N GLU A 186 -20.70 -18.83 16.68
CA GLU A 186 -21.28 -19.31 17.94
C GLU A 186 -21.97 -20.67 17.77
N ALA A 187 -22.70 -20.86 16.66
CA ALA A 187 -23.45 -22.09 16.37
C ALA A 187 -22.61 -23.19 15.69
N GLY A 188 -21.52 -22.83 15.02
CA GLY A 188 -20.72 -23.71 14.17
C GLY A 188 -21.24 -23.79 12.74
N VAL A 189 -20.34 -23.91 11.76
CA VAL A 189 -20.67 -23.98 10.32
C VAL A 189 -21.54 -25.18 9.96
N GLU A 190 -21.44 -26.27 10.72
CA GLU A 190 -22.28 -27.46 10.58
C GLU A 190 -23.76 -27.22 10.90
N SER A 191 -24.10 -26.16 11.64
CA SER A 191 -25.47 -25.89 12.11
C SER A 191 -26.47 -25.60 10.98
N ILE A 192 -26.00 -25.17 9.81
CA ILE A 192 -26.87 -24.91 8.65
C ILE A 192 -27.17 -26.16 7.82
N PHE A 193 -26.59 -27.31 8.16
CA PHE A 193 -26.83 -28.57 7.45
C PHE A 193 -27.91 -29.41 8.16
N THR A 194 -28.78 -30.08 7.39
CA THR A 194 -29.77 -31.00 7.98
C THR A 194 -29.19 -32.37 8.30
N ASP A 195 -28.06 -32.71 7.69
CA ASP A 195 -27.38 -34.00 7.83
C ASP A 195 -25.90 -33.76 8.18
N ALA A 196 -25.49 -34.29 9.32
CA ALA A 196 -24.12 -34.19 9.82
C ALA A 196 -23.11 -34.93 8.93
N GLU A 197 -23.54 -36.02 8.25
CA GLU A 197 -22.67 -36.75 7.34
C GLU A 197 -22.40 -35.93 6.07
N ALA A 198 -23.44 -35.33 5.49
CA ALA A 198 -23.31 -34.38 4.40
C ALA A 198 -22.42 -33.18 4.77
N ALA A 199 -22.65 -32.55 5.94
CA ALA A 199 -21.84 -31.43 6.43
C ALA A 199 -20.35 -31.80 6.49
N SER A 200 -20.05 -32.93 7.13
CA SER A 200 -18.69 -33.43 7.26
C SER A 200 -18.06 -33.73 5.89
N GLN A 201 -18.84 -34.24 4.94
CA GLN A 201 -18.34 -34.55 3.61
C GLN A 201 -17.98 -33.28 2.82
N VAL A 202 -18.81 -32.23 2.90
CA VAL A 202 -18.54 -30.93 2.27
C VAL A 202 -17.27 -30.31 2.86
N LEU A 203 -17.19 -30.20 4.19
CA LEU A 203 -16.07 -29.57 4.89
C LEU A 203 -14.76 -30.34 4.64
N ARG A 204 -14.77 -31.67 4.73
CA ARG A 204 -13.57 -32.50 4.47
C ARG A 204 -13.07 -32.34 3.04
N ASN A 205 -13.94 -32.33 2.04
CA ASN A 205 -13.51 -32.18 0.65
C ASN A 205 -12.92 -30.79 0.39
N ALA A 206 -13.55 -29.77 0.95
CA ALA A 206 -13.11 -28.40 0.79
C ALA A 206 -11.75 -28.13 1.45
N LEU A 207 -11.55 -28.61 2.68
CA LEU A 207 -10.29 -28.51 3.42
C LEU A 207 -9.18 -29.39 2.83
N ALA A 208 -9.53 -30.47 2.13
CA ALA A 208 -8.57 -31.28 1.37
C ALA A 208 -8.12 -30.62 0.05
N GLY A 209 -8.54 -29.38 -0.24
CA GLY A 209 -8.15 -28.64 -1.44
C GLY A 209 -8.84 -29.12 -2.71
N LYS A 210 -9.97 -29.82 -2.60
CA LYS A 210 -10.71 -30.32 -3.76
C LYS A 210 -11.94 -29.46 -3.98
N ASN A 211 -12.14 -29.05 -5.24
CA ASN A 211 -13.42 -28.48 -5.64
C ASN A 211 -14.50 -29.54 -5.47
N TRP A 212 -15.60 -29.17 -4.84
CA TRP A 212 -16.72 -30.06 -4.63
C TRP A 212 -18.03 -29.32 -4.90
N ALA A 213 -19.01 -30.02 -5.47
CA ALA A 213 -20.34 -29.48 -5.70
C ALA A 213 -21.40 -30.57 -5.53
N GLY A 214 -22.53 -30.22 -4.91
CA GLY A 214 -23.65 -31.14 -4.74
C GLY A 214 -24.86 -30.47 -4.10
N GLU A 215 -26.04 -31.06 -4.33
CA GLU A 215 -27.27 -30.68 -3.65
C GLU A 215 -27.25 -31.25 -2.23
N VAL A 216 -27.50 -30.39 -1.24
CA VAL A 216 -27.45 -30.75 0.17
C VAL A 216 -28.67 -30.18 0.88
N GLY A 217 -29.23 -30.96 1.80
CA GLY A 217 -30.27 -30.50 2.71
C GLY A 217 -29.70 -29.51 3.72
N MET A 218 -30.31 -28.34 3.81
CA MET A 218 -29.91 -27.22 4.65
C MET A 218 -31.04 -26.77 5.56
N ALA A 219 -30.70 -26.13 6.67
CA ALA A 219 -31.60 -25.55 7.63
C ALA A 219 -31.24 -24.09 7.91
N THR A 220 -32.24 -23.22 7.96
CA THR A 220 -32.07 -21.87 8.51
C THR A 220 -31.97 -21.91 10.03
N VAL A 221 -31.50 -20.83 10.66
CA VAL A 221 -31.50 -20.73 12.13
C VAL A 221 -32.89 -20.81 12.77
N GLU A 222 -33.94 -20.54 11.99
CA GLU A 222 -35.34 -20.68 12.41
C GLU A 222 -35.88 -22.11 12.21
N GLY A 223 -35.06 -23.03 11.71
CA GLY A 223 -35.41 -24.44 11.51
C GLY A 223 -36.15 -24.74 10.19
N LYS A 224 -36.16 -23.80 9.23
CA LYS A 224 -36.76 -24.06 7.91
C LYS A 224 -35.81 -24.90 7.07
N HIS A 225 -36.30 -26.03 6.57
CA HIS A 225 -35.55 -26.87 5.65
C HIS A 225 -35.61 -26.35 4.21
N LEU A 226 -34.46 -26.34 3.55
CA LEU A 226 -34.30 -26.03 2.14
C LEU A 226 -33.27 -26.99 1.52
N THR A 227 -33.30 -27.15 0.19
CA THR A 227 -32.23 -27.83 -0.54
C THR A 227 -31.43 -26.74 -1.23
N ALA A 228 -30.11 -26.78 -1.13
CA ALA A 228 -29.24 -25.84 -1.82
C ALA A 228 -28.17 -26.59 -2.60
N LEU A 229 -27.84 -26.08 -3.78
CA LEU A 229 -26.63 -26.47 -4.47
C LEU A 229 -25.44 -25.78 -3.80
N VAL A 230 -24.60 -26.58 -3.15
CA VAL A 230 -23.39 -26.10 -2.49
C VAL A 230 -22.20 -26.31 -3.42
N ARG A 231 -21.37 -25.28 -3.57
CA ARG A 231 -20.06 -25.37 -4.23
C ARG A 231 -18.98 -24.94 -3.26
N SER A 232 -17.93 -25.73 -3.11
CA SER A 232 -16.76 -25.38 -2.32
C SER A 232 -15.51 -25.28 -3.19
N THR A 233 -14.69 -24.27 -2.94
CA THR A 233 -13.43 -24.01 -3.63
C THR A 233 -12.37 -23.55 -2.61
N PRO A 234 -11.17 -24.15 -2.59
CA PRO A 234 -10.09 -23.69 -1.74
C PRO A 234 -9.53 -22.34 -2.22
N VAL A 235 -9.22 -21.46 -1.28
CA VAL A 235 -8.51 -20.20 -1.54
C VAL A 235 -7.04 -20.43 -1.25
N LEU A 236 -6.19 -20.17 -2.23
CA LEU A 236 -4.73 -20.36 -2.14
C LEU A 236 -4.03 -19.01 -1.97
N ASN A 237 -2.93 -18.99 -1.22
CA ASN A 237 -2.00 -17.87 -1.21
C ASN A 237 -0.95 -17.97 -2.34
N ASP A 238 -0.05 -16.99 -2.40
CA ASP A 238 1.04 -16.92 -3.39
C ASP A 238 2.02 -18.11 -3.34
N GLU A 239 2.03 -18.90 -2.25
CA GLU A 239 2.84 -20.10 -2.08
C GLU A 239 2.07 -21.40 -2.42
N GLU A 240 0.91 -21.29 -3.08
CA GLU A 240 -0.01 -22.41 -3.39
C GLU A 240 -0.51 -23.18 -2.16
N ARG A 241 -0.49 -22.56 -0.98
CA ARG A 241 -1.06 -23.14 0.25
C ARG A 241 -2.50 -22.69 0.42
N ILE A 242 -3.36 -23.63 0.82
CA ILE A 242 -4.74 -23.32 1.21
C ILE A 242 -4.70 -22.43 2.44
N ILE A 243 -5.38 -21.29 2.38
CA ILE A 243 -5.54 -20.35 3.48
C ILE A 243 -6.98 -20.32 3.98
N ASP A 244 -7.96 -20.44 3.08
CA ASP A 244 -9.38 -20.40 3.38
C ASP A 244 -10.17 -21.33 2.43
N VAL A 245 -11.45 -21.48 2.70
CA VAL A 245 -12.40 -22.18 1.84
C VAL A 245 -13.58 -21.26 1.53
N LEU A 246 -13.87 -21.08 0.24
CA LEU A 246 -15.07 -20.40 -0.25
C LEU A 246 -16.20 -21.41 -0.47
N LEU A 247 -17.35 -21.20 0.17
CA LEU A 247 -18.59 -21.91 -0.07
C LEU A 247 -19.64 -20.98 -0.68
N ILE A 248 -20.27 -21.43 -1.76
CA ILE A 248 -21.37 -20.74 -2.43
C ILE A 248 -22.60 -21.62 -2.36
N PHE A 249 -23.74 -21.05 -1.97
CA PHE A 249 -25.02 -21.71 -1.86
C PHE A 249 -26.01 -21.03 -2.80
N SER A 250 -26.57 -21.81 -3.72
CA SER A 250 -27.64 -21.39 -4.63
C SER A 250 -28.88 -22.22 -4.34
N ASP A 251 -30.06 -21.61 -4.51
CA ASP A 251 -31.36 -22.32 -4.53
C ASP A 251 -31.45 -23.27 -5.74
#